data_AF-A0A2T4TTB0-F1
#
_entry.id   AF-A0A2T4TTB0-F1
#
_cell.length_a   1.000
_cell.length_b   1.000
_cell.length_c   1.000
_cell.angle_alpha   90.00
_cell.angle_beta   90.00
_cell.angle_gamma   90.00
#
_symmetry.space_group_name_H-M   'P 1'
#
loop_
_entity.id
_entity.type
_entity.pdbx_description
1 polymer ?
#
loop_
_entity_poly.entity_id
_entity_poly.type
_entity_poly.pdbx_seq_one_letter_code
_entity_poly.pdbx_strand_id
1 'polypeptide(L)'
;MKRKKHIFLGASLLLLTTACTNDNAAQDYMPGTEPGTESLTAFVIEDNEPTTKAATTRTTGNYDGSIVNFYWTADDPLWVNKAATGTPDLQRSKKSDIDERLEESPITGGVKRASRASFYFEGTFSADQYTVRYTGKNGTKDKVTIKNEQTQTVPNDASHIGESGDCGVAIARKASNRYNFMLDHKASYMVFLPYNTPGAIAGARLTKIKVTADKAIAGEFDFNDSGIDISSRPATSADNSSITLNLSDKFTVPDQAKKEANAAIMVIAPGTYGTFKIEYTLSDPVTAVSGTITKTYANVTLKEGKRKQVSMNLQIPLYGSDNYYMWDAAENKHYWAGYEDYQPITNNGYDNHYPSEANDPRWFNPTYISSSAPSVAASRSCANTPNINECLWYTMKGKPYWDNTTLWAMKGHLYNCGMWFKKLGVIAQENGKPDAAALKDSYNNRDYRSMGFGASLPENNSISTGVPDEIEKYFFLPAMGVFTDGRLSSFGTAGFYWLSTADRYIRSRAHNLYFTSDKAIVSNIRNRKSGCYLWKVE
;
A
#
# COMPACT_ATOMS: atom_id res chain seq x y z
N MET A 1 33.16 -26.77 -23.18
CA MET A 1 33.37 -25.58 -24.03
C MET A 1 33.13 -24.33 -23.18
N LYS A 2 34.20 -23.62 -22.78
CA LYS A 2 34.17 -22.49 -21.83
C LYS A 2 33.60 -21.24 -22.52
N ARG A 3 32.47 -20.70 -22.06
CA ARG A 3 31.99 -19.36 -22.47
C ARG A 3 32.57 -18.31 -21.52
N LYS A 4 33.32 -17.37 -22.11
CA LYS A 4 34.03 -16.27 -21.44
C LYS A 4 33.04 -15.20 -20.96
N LYS A 5 33.34 -14.66 -19.78
CA LYS A 5 32.83 -13.40 -19.23
C LYS A 5 33.29 -12.23 -20.11
N HIS A 6 32.40 -11.30 -20.41
CA HIS A 6 32.79 -9.97 -20.88
C HIS A 6 32.72 -8.99 -19.70
N ILE A 7 33.89 -8.54 -19.30
CA ILE A 7 34.13 -7.37 -18.46
C ILE A 7 34.08 -6.16 -19.41
N PHE A 8 33.23 -5.19 -19.13
CA PHE A 8 33.34 -3.86 -19.73
C PHE A 8 33.84 -2.89 -18.66
N LEU A 9 35.06 -2.41 -18.88
CA LEU A 9 35.68 -1.27 -18.22
C LEU A 9 35.96 -0.24 -19.32
N GLY A 10 35.55 1.00 -19.12
CA GLY A 10 35.85 2.13 -20.02
C GLY A 10 34.94 3.30 -19.66
N ALA A 11 35.34 4.24 -18.82
CA ALA A 11 36.32 5.31 -19.03
C ALA A 11 35.57 6.65 -19.19
N SER A 12 35.90 7.58 -18.29
CA SER A 12 35.35 8.91 -18.14
C SER A 12 35.49 9.77 -19.41
N LEU A 13 34.48 10.59 -19.69
CA LEU A 13 34.63 11.80 -20.50
C LEU A 13 33.95 12.97 -19.77
N LEU A 14 34.77 13.98 -19.45
CA LEU A 14 34.39 15.28 -18.91
C LEU A 14 34.11 16.26 -20.07
N LEU A 15 33.43 17.38 -19.77
CA LEU A 15 33.21 18.62 -20.56
C LEU A 15 31.98 18.58 -21.51
N LEU A 16 31.05 19.54 -21.54
CA LEU A 16 30.99 20.93 -21.09
C LEU A 16 29.55 21.32 -20.68
N THR A 17 29.47 22.29 -19.76
CA THR A 17 28.29 23.07 -19.41
C THR A 17 27.81 23.92 -20.58
N THR A 18 26.53 23.80 -20.94
CA THR A 18 25.77 24.88 -21.57
C THR A 18 24.78 25.40 -20.54
N ALA A 19 25.05 26.61 -20.05
CA ALA A 19 24.11 27.40 -19.28
C ALA A 19 22.92 27.76 -20.19
N CYS A 20 21.74 27.22 -19.89
CA CYS A 20 20.51 27.87 -20.28
C CYS A 20 20.18 28.87 -19.17
N THR A 21 20.50 30.13 -19.46
CA THR A 21 19.96 31.31 -18.78
C THR A 21 18.44 31.24 -18.83
N ASN A 22 17.81 30.89 -17.72
CA ASN A 22 16.47 31.39 -17.45
C ASN A 22 16.68 32.76 -16.80
N ASP A 23 16.66 33.80 -17.62
CA ASP A 23 16.41 35.16 -17.16
C ASP A 23 14.98 35.20 -16.59
N ASN A 24 14.82 34.78 -15.33
CA ASN A 24 13.71 35.29 -14.54
C ASN A 24 14.12 36.68 -14.11
N ALA A 25 13.78 37.68 -14.94
CA ALA A 25 13.74 39.05 -14.52
C ALA A 25 12.94 39.11 -13.22
N ALA A 26 13.63 39.36 -12.11
CA ALA A 26 13.02 39.74 -10.86
C ALA A 26 12.29 41.06 -11.13
N GLN A 27 11.00 40.99 -11.44
CA GLN A 27 10.13 42.13 -11.29
C GLN A 27 9.94 42.32 -9.79
N ASP A 28 10.66 43.30 -9.24
CA ASP A 28 10.24 44.00 -8.03
C ASP A 28 8.80 44.44 -8.25
N TYR A 29 7.85 43.66 -7.74
CA TYR A 29 6.47 44.08 -7.64
C TYR A 29 6.44 45.17 -6.57
N MET A 30 6.61 46.43 -7.00
CA MET A 30 6.17 47.55 -6.21
C MET A 30 4.66 47.39 -6.03
N PRO A 31 4.13 47.44 -4.79
CA PRO A 31 2.69 47.39 -4.60
C PRO A 31 2.08 48.56 -5.37
N GLY A 32 1.31 48.24 -6.41
CA GLY A 32 0.38 49.19 -6.99
C GLY A 32 -0.49 49.72 -5.85
N THR A 33 -0.65 51.04 -5.78
CA THR A 33 -1.57 51.73 -4.89
C THR A 33 -2.99 51.26 -5.21
N GLU A 34 -3.41 50.15 -4.61
CA GLU A 34 -4.82 49.80 -4.54
C GLU A 34 -5.54 50.86 -3.70
N PRO A 35 -6.71 51.34 -4.12
CA PRO A 35 -7.54 52.18 -3.26
C PRO A 35 -7.88 51.41 -1.98
N GLY A 36 -7.41 51.89 -0.83
CA GLY A 36 -7.69 51.31 0.49
C GLY A 36 -6.51 50.68 1.25
N THR A 37 -5.27 50.76 0.74
CA THR A 37 -4.07 50.30 1.47
C THR A 37 -3.28 51.41 2.18
N GLU A 38 -3.72 52.67 2.09
CA GLU A 38 -2.99 53.84 2.61
C GLU A 38 -2.79 53.84 4.15
N SER A 39 -3.44 52.93 4.88
CA SER A 39 -3.34 52.77 6.34
C SER A 39 -2.91 51.37 6.81
N LEU A 40 -2.41 50.51 5.90
CA LEU A 40 -2.03 49.13 6.21
C LEU A 40 -0.52 48.93 6.20
N THR A 41 -0.01 48.15 7.16
CA THR A 41 1.40 47.70 7.17
C THR A 41 1.49 46.29 6.59
N ALA A 42 2.43 46.08 5.66
CA ALA A 42 2.66 44.79 5.01
C ALA A 42 3.73 43.97 5.75
N PHE A 43 3.40 42.69 6.00
CA PHE A 43 4.32 41.64 6.42
C PHE A 43 4.49 40.69 5.23
N VAL A 44 5.70 40.59 4.71
CA VAL A 44 6.04 39.93 3.45
C VAL A 44 7.05 38.82 3.71
N ILE A 45 7.03 37.77 2.92
CA ILE A 45 8.03 36.71 3.01
C ILE A 45 9.36 37.19 2.42
N GLU A 46 10.50 36.82 3.03
CA GLU A 46 11.82 37.22 2.54
C GLU A 46 12.07 36.80 1.07
N ASP A 47 12.57 37.77 0.28
CA ASP A 47 13.03 37.61 -1.09
C ASP A 47 14.53 37.32 -1.10
N ASN A 48 14.91 36.07 -0.82
CA ASN A 48 16.28 35.64 -1.02
C ASN A 48 16.31 34.48 -2.03
N GLU A 49 17.35 34.46 -2.88
CA GLU A 49 17.76 33.35 -3.74
C GLU A 49 17.55 31.99 -3.02
N PRO A 50 17.19 30.90 -3.73
CA PRO A 50 16.75 29.66 -3.14
C PRO A 50 17.89 28.97 -2.38
N THR A 51 18.11 29.41 -1.15
CA THR A 51 18.81 28.65 -0.14
C THR A 51 17.84 27.63 0.45
N THR A 52 18.35 26.50 0.93
CA THR A 52 17.55 25.40 1.51
C THR A 52 16.62 25.79 2.66
N LYS A 53 16.70 27.03 3.18
CA LYS A 53 15.80 27.60 4.20
C LYS A 53 14.59 28.36 3.64
N ALA A 54 14.63 28.85 2.39
CA ALA A 54 13.50 29.59 1.81
C ALA A 54 12.30 28.68 1.44
N ALA A 55 12.54 27.37 1.31
CA ALA A 55 11.51 26.37 1.00
C ALA A 55 10.71 25.87 2.23
N THR A 56 11.01 26.35 3.44
CA THR A 56 10.50 25.81 4.71
C THR A 56 9.47 26.70 5.43
N THR A 57 8.73 27.58 4.75
CA THR A 57 7.98 28.68 5.40
C THR A 57 6.47 28.78 5.05
N ARG A 58 5.83 27.76 4.48
CA ARG A 58 4.56 27.93 3.73
C ARG A 58 3.53 26.79 4.09
N THR A 59 2.30 26.72 3.58
CA THR A 59 1.17 25.98 4.22
C THR A 59 0.56 24.75 3.47
N THR A 60 1.03 24.39 2.26
CA THR A 60 0.74 23.15 1.51
C THR A 60 2.04 22.44 1.10
N GLY A 61 2.09 21.11 1.10
CA GLY A 61 3.32 20.35 0.91
C GLY A 61 3.38 19.57 -0.40
N ASN A 62 4.51 19.56 -1.11
CA ASN A 62 4.86 18.40 -1.94
C ASN A 62 6.22 17.84 -1.57
N TYR A 63 6.31 16.52 -1.53
CA TYR A 63 7.59 15.86 -1.28
C TYR A 63 8.41 15.83 -2.58
N ASP A 64 9.63 16.36 -2.55
CA ASP A 64 10.51 16.37 -3.73
C ASP A 64 11.46 15.17 -3.82
N GLY A 65 11.44 14.26 -2.85
CA GLY A 65 12.44 13.18 -2.69
C GLY A 65 13.46 13.47 -1.61
N SER A 66 13.57 14.74 -1.21
CA SER A 66 14.33 15.17 -0.05
C SER A 66 13.38 15.73 0.98
N ILE A 67 12.73 16.90 0.77
CA ILE A 67 11.93 17.68 1.72
C ILE A 67 10.45 17.77 1.35
N VAL A 68 9.62 18.20 2.30
CA VAL A 68 8.27 18.68 1.98
C VAL A 68 8.43 20.17 1.65
N ASN A 69 8.15 20.54 0.41
CA ASN A 69 8.13 21.92 -0.04
C ASN A 69 6.79 22.53 0.29
N PHE A 70 6.83 23.59 1.05
CA PHE A 70 5.65 24.25 1.54
C PHE A 70 5.15 25.30 0.50
N TYR A 71 3.86 25.70 0.48
CA TYR A 71 3.29 26.86 -0.29
C TYR A 71 2.04 27.47 0.36
N TRP A 72 1.68 28.72 0.08
CA TRP A 72 0.46 29.33 0.63
C TRP A 72 -0.79 28.92 -0.14
N THR A 73 -1.91 28.85 0.57
CA THR A 73 -3.24 28.59 0.02
C THR A 73 -4.20 29.74 0.35
N ALA A 74 -5.26 29.88 -0.44
CA ALA A 74 -6.28 30.89 -0.22
C ALA A 74 -6.76 30.93 1.24
N ASP A 75 -7.03 32.13 1.75
CA ASP A 75 -7.52 32.42 3.10
C ASP A 75 -6.56 32.12 4.27
N ASP A 76 -5.32 31.73 4.02
CA ASP A 76 -4.37 31.55 5.13
C ASP A 76 -4.20 32.86 5.92
N PRO A 77 -4.33 32.84 7.26
CA PRO A 77 -4.15 34.03 8.08
C PRO A 77 -2.74 34.13 8.66
N LEU A 78 -2.34 35.35 9.05
CA LEU A 78 -1.15 35.56 9.88
C LEU A 78 -1.53 36.36 11.13
N TRP A 79 -0.90 36.05 12.26
CA TRP A 79 -1.02 36.82 13.50
C TRP A 79 0.28 37.55 13.80
N VAL A 80 0.20 38.80 14.24
CA VAL A 80 1.34 39.58 14.74
C VAL A 80 1.16 39.82 16.24
N ASN A 81 2.17 39.47 17.04
CA ASN A 81 2.23 39.84 18.44
C ASN A 81 2.81 41.25 18.60
N LYS A 82 2.00 42.19 19.08
CA LYS A 82 2.36 43.60 19.27
C LYS A 82 2.89 43.92 20.67
N ALA A 83 2.77 42.98 21.61
CA ALA A 83 3.29 43.16 22.95
C ALA A 83 4.83 43.07 22.94
N ALA A 84 5.51 44.06 23.51
CA ALA A 84 6.97 44.02 23.68
C ALA A 84 7.40 43.04 24.79
N THR A 85 6.58 42.89 25.83
CA THR A 85 6.78 41.99 26.98
C THR A 85 5.43 41.62 27.59
N GLY A 86 5.33 40.48 28.28
CA GLY A 86 4.14 40.11 29.04
C GLY A 86 3.10 39.38 28.19
N THR A 87 1.81 39.57 28.49
CA THR A 87 0.70 38.91 27.81
C THR A 87 0.69 39.28 26.31
N PRO A 88 0.66 38.28 25.38
CA PRO A 88 0.63 38.56 23.95
C PRO A 88 -0.57 39.42 23.52
N ASP A 89 -0.32 40.42 22.68
CA ASP A 89 -1.33 41.24 22.01
C ASP A 89 -1.37 40.85 20.53
N LEU A 90 -2.19 39.84 20.21
CA LEU A 90 -2.20 39.21 18.89
C LEU A 90 -3.25 39.84 17.99
N GLN A 91 -2.80 40.46 16.90
CA GLN A 91 -3.63 41.00 15.84
C GLN A 91 -3.63 40.05 14.63
N ARG A 92 -4.80 39.74 14.07
CA ARG A 92 -4.93 38.97 12.81
C ARG A 92 -4.74 39.88 11.59
N SER A 93 -4.20 39.32 10.51
CA SER A 93 -4.14 39.99 9.20
C SER A 93 -5.56 40.34 8.73
N LYS A 94 -5.72 41.56 8.20
CA LYS A 94 -6.98 42.06 7.63
C LYS A 94 -7.27 41.42 6.28
N LYS A 95 -6.23 41.32 5.44
CA LYS A 95 -6.24 40.65 4.12
C LYS A 95 -4.85 40.15 3.77
N SER A 96 -4.74 39.34 2.73
CA SER A 96 -3.48 38.93 2.10
C SER A 96 -3.59 39.06 0.58
N ASP A 97 -2.45 39.00 -0.12
CA ASP A 97 -2.38 38.98 -1.60
C ASP A 97 -2.26 37.55 -2.18
N ILE A 98 -2.62 36.52 -1.40
CA ILE A 98 -2.40 35.11 -1.78
C ILE A 98 -3.19 34.76 -3.04
N ASP A 99 -4.46 35.16 -3.11
CA ASP A 99 -5.36 34.83 -4.22
C ASP A 99 -4.87 35.39 -5.56
N GLU A 100 -4.25 36.58 -5.53
CA GLU A 100 -3.64 37.21 -6.71
C GLU A 100 -2.35 36.51 -7.16
N ARG A 101 -1.73 35.72 -6.28
CA ARG A 101 -0.44 35.02 -6.51
C ARG A 101 -0.59 33.52 -6.71
N LEU A 102 -1.81 33.00 -6.79
CA LEU A 102 -2.06 31.57 -6.98
C LEU A 102 -1.60 31.10 -8.37
N GLU A 103 -0.66 30.16 -8.38
CA GLU A 103 -0.16 29.52 -9.59
C GLU A 103 -0.62 28.05 -9.66
N GLU A 104 -0.64 27.49 -10.86
CA GLU A 104 -0.94 26.09 -11.07
C GLU A 104 0.09 25.18 -10.39
N SER A 105 -0.39 24.07 -9.86
CA SER A 105 0.45 23.05 -9.24
C SER A 105 1.31 22.36 -10.30
N PRO A 106 2.63 22.13 -10.08
CA PRO A 106 3.42 21.24 -10.93
C PRO A 106 2.99 19.76 -10.81
N ILE A 107 2.07 19.44 -9.89
CA ILE A 107 1.48 18.11 -9.74
C ILE A 107 0.16 18.09 -10.51
N THR A 108 0.03 17.16 -11.44
CA THR A 108 -1.20 16.98 -12.22
C THR A 108 -2.42 16.78 -11.32
N GLY A 109 -3.38 17.70 -11.43
CA GLY A 109 -4.62 17.71 -10.64
C GLY A 109 -4.47 18.24 -9.21
N GLY A 110 -3.29 18.72 -8.82
CA GLY A 110 -3.06 19.35 -7.52
C GLY A 110 -3.66 20.75 -7.41
N VAL A 111 -3.77 21.26 -6.19
CA VAL A 111 -4.41 22.56 -5.91
C VAL A 111 -3.46 23.72 -6.22
N LYS A 112 -4.04 24.84 -6.71
CA LYS A 112 -3.32 26.09 -6.91
C LYS A 112 -2.66 26.58 -5.62
N ARG A 113 -1.51 27.22 -5.74
CA ARG A 113 -0.68 27.60 -4.61
C ARG A 113 0.19 28.80 -4.90
N ALA A 114 0.49 29.58 -3.88
CA ALA A 114 1.38 30.73 -3.99
C ALA A 114 2.71 30.46 -3.29
N SER A 115 3.83 30.71 -3.97
CA SER A 115 5.17 30.57 -3.38
C SER A 115 5.50 31.69 -2.39
N ARG A 116 4.74 32.79 -2.44
CA ARG A 116 4.94 34.04 -1.70
C ARG A 116 3.59 34.62 -1.29
N ALA A 117 3.59 35.38 -0.21
CA ALA A 117 2.41 36.07 0.31
C ALA A 117 2.82 37.35 1.05
N SER A 118 1.96 38.34 0.99
CA SER A 118 1.97 39.55 1.80
C SER A 118 0.70 39.57 2.64
N PHE A 119 0.85 39.89 3.92
CA PHE A 119 -0.23 40.01 4.88
C PHE A 119 -0.35 41.46 5.33
N TYR A 120 -1.55 42.01 5.29
CA TYR A 120 -1.79 43.41 5.57
C TYR A 120 -2.50 43.57 6.92
N PHE A 121 -1.97 44.46 7.77
CA PHE A 121 -2.47 44.71 9.12
C PHE A 121 -2.87 46.17 9.29
N GLU A 122 -3.98 46.40 9.98
CA GLU A 122 -4.43 47.75 10.34
C GLU A 122 -3.58 48.33 11.49
N GLY A 123 -3.21 49.60 11.38
CA GLY A 123 -2.53 50.36 12.44
C GLY A 123 -1.02 50.51 12.25
N THR A 124 -0.39 51.18 13.21
CA THR A 124 1.02 51.57 13.16
C THR A 124 1.93 50.52 13.80
N PHE A 125 2.97 50.14 13.07
CA PHE A 125 4.02 49.22 13.51
C PHE A 125 5.36 49.98 13.52
N SER A 126 5.89 50.25 14.71
CA SER A 126 7.07 51.09 14.91
C SER A 126 8.33 50.32 15.31
N ALA A 127 8.18 49.15 15.93
CA ALA A 127 9.31 48.36 16.43
C ALA A 127 10.16 47.78 15.28
N ASP A 128 11.43 47.49 15.54
CA ASP A 128 12.32 46.92 14.52
C ASP A 128 11.97 45.47 14.16
N GLN A 129 11.25 44.78 15.04
CA GLN A 129 10.81 43.41 14.82
C GLN A 129 9.52 43.09 15.58
N TYR A 130 8.78 42.10 15.07
CA TYR A 130 7.61 41.53 15.72
C TYR A 130 7.65 40.00 15.62
N THR A 131 7.13 39.30 16.63
CA THR A 131 6.87 37.86 16.50
C THR A 131 5.58 37.66 15.71
N VAL A 132 5.59 36.74 14.76
CA VAL A 132 4.41 36.34 14.00
C VAL A 132 4.09 34.87 14.19
N ARG A 133 2.81 34.52 14.09
CA ARG A 133 2.31 33.14 14.21
C ARG A 133 1.45 32.79 13.00
N TYR A 134 1.64 31.58 12.51
CA TYR A 134 0.68 30.87 11.66
C TYR A 134 0.14 29.68 12.47
N THR A 135 -1.17 29.62 12.68
CA THR A 135 -1.81 28.59 13.50
C THR A 135 -2.69 27.65 12.69
N GLY A 136 -2.50 27.61 11.36
CA GLY A 136 -3.32 26.86 10.43
C GLY A 136 -4.46 27.70 9.86
N LYS A 137 -5.03 27.27 8.72
CA LYS A 137 -6.15 27.96 8.04
C LYS A 137 -7.35 28.20 8.95
N ASN A 138 -7.62 27.25 9.85
CA ASN A 138 -8.75 27.28 10.79
C ASN A 138 -8.32 27.47 12.26
N GLY A 139 -7.06 27.86 12.50
CA GLY A 139 -6.53 28.02 13.86
C GLY A 139 -7.00 29.28 14.57
N THR A 140 -6.97 29.27 15.90
CA THR A 140 -7.09 30.49 16.71
C THR A 140 -5.71 31.10 16.95
N LYS A 141 -5.65 32.29 17.55
CA LYS A 141 -4.40 33.03 17.79
C LYS A 141 -3.39 32.29 18.70
N ASP A 142 -3.91 31.42 19.56
CA ASP A 142 -3.23 30.82 20.70
C ASP A 142 -3.38 29.30 20.77
N LYS A 143 -3.99 28.68 19.75
CA LYS A 143 -4.17 27.23 19.68
C LYS A 143 -4.03 26.71 18.26
N VAL A 144 -3.61 25.46 18.16
CA VAL A 144 -3.62 24.70 16.91
C VAL A 144 -4.31 23.36 17.13
N THR A 145 -5.14 22.97 16.17
CA THR A 145 -5.79 21.66 16.18
C THR A 145 -5.19 20.77 15.11
N ILE A 146 -4.53 19.70 15.54
CA ILE A 146 -4.08 18.64 14.64
C ILE A 146 -5.26 17.70 14.44
N LYS A 147 -5.79 17.62 13.22
CA LYS A 147 -6.97 16.81 12.92
C LYS A 147 -6.64 15.32 12.97
N ASN A 148 -7.51 14.55 13.63
CA ASN A 148 -7.47 13.10 13.61
C ASN A 148 -8.03 12.50 12.30
N GLU A 149 -8.81 13.26 11.54
CA GLU A 149 -9.23 12.91 10.18
C GLU A 149 -8.67 13.92 9.18
N GLN A 150 -7.83 13.43 8.26
CA GLN A 150 -7.17 14.20 7.21
C GLN A 150 -7.53 13.60 5.85
N THR A 151 -7.45 14.38 4.77
CA THR A 151 -7.78 13.91 3.42
C THR A 151 -6.78 14.42 2.40
N GLN A 152 -6.20 13.51 1.62
CA GLN A 152 -5.34 13.85 0.48
C GLN A 152 -5.91 13.24 -0.80
N THR A 153 -6.26 14.07 -1.77
CA THR A 153 -6.98 13.63 -2.98
C THR A 153 -6.07 13.37 -4.18
N VAL A 154 -4.83 13.84 -4.15
CA VAL A 154 -3.85 13.66 -5.24
C VAL A 154 -2.52 13.21 -4.66
N PRO A 155 -1.88 12.16 -5.23
CA PRO A 155 -0.55 11.74 -4.79
C PRO A 155 0.43 12.90 -4.78
N ASN A 156 1.20 13.00 -3.69
CA ASN A 156 2.21 14.02 -3.46
C ASN A 156 1.71 15.49 -3.35
N ASP A 157 0.41 15.75 -3.40
CA ASP A 157 -0.19 17.07 -3.20
C ASP A 157 -0.83 17.17 -1.81
N ALA A 158 -0.09 17.67 -0.83
CA ALA A 158 -0.54 17.81 0.56
C ALA A 158 -1.19 19.17 0.81
N SER A 159 -2.14 19.55 -0.03
CA SER A 159 -2.92 20.79 0.07
C SER A 159 -3.76 20.91 1.33
N HIS A 160 -4.01 19.79 2.02
CA HIS A 160 -4.79 19.74 3.25
C HIS A 160 -4.01 20.12 4.52
N ILE A 161 -2.68 20.24 4.49
CA ILE A 161 -1.90 20.31 5.75
C ILE A 161 -2.16 21.58 6.56
N GLY A 162 -2.39 22.73 5.91
CA GLY A 162 -2.84 23.98 6.55
C GLY A 162 -4.16 23.82 7.31
N GLU A 163 -5.08 22.99 6.82
CA GLU A 163 -6.32 22.66 7.51
C GLU A 163 -6.19 21.54 8.54
N SER A 164 -5.10 20.76 8.47
CA SER A 164 -4.88 19.55 9.26
C SER A 164 -4.04 19.78 10.52
N GLY A 165 -3.49 20.99 10.69
CA GLY A 165 -2.73 21.40 11.87
C GLY A 165 -1.31 21.87 11.58
N ASP A 166 -0.98 22.19 10.32
CA ASP A 166 0.25 22.92 10.04
C ASP A 166 0.24 24.28 10.76
N CYS A 167 1.39 24.65 11.31
CA CYS A 167 1.59 25.84 12.11
C CYS A 167 3.06 26.23 12.12
N GLY A 168 3.34 27.50 12.42
CA GLY A 168 4.69 28.02 12.48
C GLY A 168 4.79 29.36 13.20
N VAL A 169 6.02 29.74 13.54
CA VAL A 169 6.35 31.04 14.13
C VAL A 169 7.48 31.68 13.36
N ALA A 170 7.59 33.00 13.39
CA ALA A 170 8.75 33.70 12.87
C ALA A 170 9.01 35.00 13.63
N ILE A 171 10.22 35.54 13.44
CA ILE A 171 10.52 36.93 13.75
C ILE A 171 10.46 37.72 12.45
N ALA A 172 9.49 38.61 12.35
CA ALA A 172 9.35 39.54 11.25
C ALA A 172 10.22 40.78 11.51
N ARG A 173 11.12 41.11 10.58
CA ARG A 173 12.11 42.19 10.72
C ARG A 173 11.79 43.35 9.79
N LYS A 174 11.89 44.57 10.29
CA LYS A 174 11.62 45.77 9.52
C LYS A 174 12.58 45.88 8.34
N ALA A 175 12.04 46.07 7.14
CA ALA A 175 12.76 46.27 5.89
C ALA A 175 12.06 47.41 5.11
N SER A 176 12.62 48.62 5.19
CA SER A 176 12.02 49.84 4.64
C SER A 176 10.61 50.10 5.20
N ASN A 177 9.57 49.99 4.37
CA ASN A 177 8.17 50.23 4.71
C ASN A 177 7.36 48.95 5.00
N ARG A 178 8.03 47.80 5.12
CA ARG A 178 7.42 46.48 5.36
C ARG A 178 8.20 45.68 6.39
N TYR A 179 7.67 44.54 6.78
CA TYR A 179 8.35 43.56 7.63
C TYR A 179 8.56 42.26 6.88
N ASN A 180 9.79 41.76 6.85
CA ASN A 180 10.12 40.51 6.19
C ASN A 180 10.16 39.36 7.20
N PHE A 181 9.62 38.19 6.86
CA PHE A 181 9.63 37.02 7.75
C PHE A 181 9.80 35.69 7.00
N MET A 182 10.16 34.65 7.76
CA MET A 182 10.20 33.27 7.32
C MET A 182 9.68 32.36 8.45
N LEU A 183 8.59 31.63 8.21
CA LEU A 183 8.04 30.71 9.20
C LEU A 183 8.98 29.52 9.45
N ASP A 184 9.21 29.25 10.73
CA ASP A 184 9.69 27.96 11.19
C ASP A 184 8.47 27.09 11.51
N HIS A 185 8.25 26.01 10.75
CA HIS A 185 7.17 25.07 11.03
C HIS A 185 7.33 24.40 12.40
N LYS A 186 6.21 24.28 13.11
CA LYS A 186 6.15 23.76 14.49
C LYS A 186 5.35 22.46 14.61
N ALA A 187 4.57 22.09 13.61
CA ALA A 187 4.03 20.73 13.47
C ALA A 187 5.12 19.74 13.05
N SER A 188 4.82 18.43 13.05
CA SER A 188 5.67 17.42 12.43
C SER A 188 4.90 16.66 11.35
N TYR A 189 5.62 16.04 10.42
CA TYR A 189 5.00 15.43 9.24
C TYR A 189 5.46 14.00 9.05
N MET A 190 4.59 13.17 8.50
CA MET A 190 4.95 11.85 7.99
C MET A 190 4.75 11.79 6.48
N VAL A 191 5.68 11.15 5.78
CA VAL A 191 5.59 10.90 4.34
C VAL A 191 5.59 9.40 4.11
N PHE A 192 4.49 8.87 3.60
CA PHE A 192 4.32 7.45 3.33
C PHE A 192 4.53 7.17 1.85
N LEU A 193 5.33 6.15 1.55
CA LEU A 193 5.64 5.66 0.20
C LEU A 193 5.57 4.14 0.18
N PRO A 194 4.39 3.53 0.39
CA PRO A 194 4.27 2.08 0.38
C PRO A 194 4.51 1.53 -1.04
N TYR A 195 5.11 0.35 -1.13
CA TYR A 195 5.41 -0.32 -2.39
C TYR A 195 5.36 -1.84 -2.21
N ASN A 196 5.35 -2.59 -3.30
CA ASN A 196 5.28 -4.05 -3.26
C ASN A 196 6.40 -4.69 -4.08
N THR A 197 7.50 -5.11 -3.44
CA THR A 197 8.65 -5.71 -4.16
C THR A 197 8.31 -6.93 -5.03
N PRO A 198 7.38 -7.83 -4.66
CA PRO A 198 6.94 -8.90 -5.56
C PRO A 198 6.47 -8.39 -6.93
N GLY A 199 5.95 -7.17 -7.00
CA GLY A 199 5.60 -6.44 -8.22
C GLY A 199 4.41 -5.51 -8.02
N ALA A 200 4.19 -4.60 -8.96
CA ALA A 200 3.11 -3.62 -8.90
C ALA A 200 1.73 -4.30 -8.97
N ILE A 201 0.75 -3.75 -8.25
CA ILE A 201 -0.63 -4.23 -8.24
C ILE A 201 -1.50 -3.14 -8.87
N ALA A 202 -1.55 -3.12 -10.20
CA ALA A 202 -2.12 -2.03 -10.99
C ALA A 202 -3.61 -1.75 -10.71
N GLY A 203 -4.38 -2.76 -10.31
CA GLY A 203 -5.80 -2.64 -9.93
C GLY A 203 -6.02 -2.10 -8.52
N ALA A 204 -5.07 -2.30 -7.61
CA ALA A 204 -5.21 -1.89 -6.21
C ALA A 204 -4.99 -0.39 -6.01
N ARG A 205 -5.69 0.17 -5.04
CA ARG A 205 -5.56 1.55 -4.57
C ARG A 205 -5.31 1.59 -3.07
N LEU A 206 -4.38 2.44 -2.65
CA LEU A 206 -4.21 2.80 -1.25
C LEU A 206 -5.26 3.84 -0.87
N THR A 207 -6.25 3.46 -0.08
CA THR A 207 -7.42 4.31 0.23
C THR A 207 -7.35 4.94 1.61
N LYS A 208 -6.55 4.37 2.53
CA LYS A 208 -6.42 4.85 3.90
C LYS A 208 -5.07 4.53 4.49
N ILE A 209 -4.52 5.48 5.24
CA ILE A 209 -3.42 5.24 6.16
C ILE A 209 -3.89 5.64 7.55
N LYS A 210 -3.90 4.70 8.48
CA LYS A 210 -4.20 4.99 9.89
C LYS A 210 -2.95 4.83 10.73
N VAL A 211 -2.65 5.85 11.52
CA VAL A 211 -1.60 5.83 12.54
C VAL A 211 -2.26 5.74 13.90
N THR A 212 -1.72 4.94 14.81
CA THR A 212 -2.13 4.87 16.22
C THR A 212 -0.89 4.83 17.12
N ALA A 213 -0.90 5.59 18.22
CA ALA A 213 0.22 5.67 19.15
C ALA A 213 -0.22 5.52 20.62
N ASP A 214 0.75 5.41 21.53
CA ASP A 214 0.55 5.32 22.99
C ASP A 214 0.12 6.65 23.65
N LYS A 215 0.17 7.76 22.89
CA LYS A 215 -0.16 9.11 23.35
C LYS A 215 -1.04 9.80 22.33
N ALA A 216 -1.75 10.86 22.74
CA ALA A 216 -2.43 11.75 21.81
C ALA A 216 -1.44 12.22 20.73
N ILE A 217 -1.75 11.98 19.45
CA ILE A 217 -1.00 12.42 18.26
C ILE A 217 -1.74 13.49 17.47
N ALA A 218 -3.02 13.67 17.79
CA ALA A 218 -3.93 14.69 17.30
C ALA A 218 -4.63 15.40 18.47
N GLY A 219 -5.46 16.39 18.17
CA GLY A 219 -6.21 17.20 19.13
C GLY A 219 -5.76 18.66 19.16
N GLU A 220 -6.34 19.42 20.09
CA GLU A 220 -6.03 20.83 20.32
C GLU A 220 -4.81 20.95 21.24
N PHE A 221 -3.87 21.81 20.86
CA PHE A 221 -2.69 22.18 21.64
C PHE A 221 -2.65 23.69 21.80
N ASP A 222 -2.17 24.17 22.95
CA ASP A 222 -1.83 25.57 23.13
C ASP A 222 -0.64 25.92 22.23
N PHE A 223 -0.66 27.14 21.71
CA PHE A 223 0.32 27.65 20.76
C PHE A 223 0.81 29.03 21.20
N ASN A 224 2.12 29.18 21.32
CA ASN A 224 2.76 30.41 21.77
C ASN A 224 3.86 30.86 20.79
N ASP A 225 4.61 31.90 21.17
CA ASP A 225 5.68 32.47 20.33
C ASP A 225 6.86 31.51 20.08
N SER A 226 6.92 30.38 20.80
CA SER A 226 7.89 29.30 20.58
C SER A 226 7.34 28.15 19.72
N GLY A 227 6.02 28.12 19.46
CA GLY A 227 5.33 27.06 18.73
C GLY A 227 4.31 26.29 19.57
N ILE A 228 4.14 25.00 19.27
CA ILE A 228 3.26 24.09 19.99
C ILE A 228 3.79 23.87 21.42
N ASP A 229 2.97 24.12 22.43
CA ASP A 229 3.28 23.71 23.79
C ASP A 229 3.01 22.21 23.98
N ILE A 230 4.08 21.41 24.00
CA ILE A 230 3.96 19.96 24.18
C ILE A 230 3.41 19.58 25.57
N SER A 231 3.56 20.46 26.57
CA SER A 231 3.02 20.22 27.91
C SER A 231 1.49 20.35 27.95
N SER A 232 0.88 21.07 27.01
CA SER A 232 -0.56 21.19 26.85
C SER A 232 -1.20 19.99 26.13
N ARG A 233 -0.43 18.93 25.83
CA ARG A 233 -0.93 17.76 25.09
C ARG A 233 -2.19 17.23 25.77
N PRO A 234 -3.30 17.04 25.02
CA PRO A 234 -4.53 16.55 25.62
C PRO A 234 -4.32 15.14 26.19
N ALA A 235 -5.11 14.81 27.22
CA ALA A 235 -5.15 13.45 27.75
C ALA A 235 -5.48 12.45 26.62
N THR A 236 -4.77 11.33 26.59
CA THR A 236 -4.93 10.32 25.55
C THR A 236 -6.33 9.71 25.57
N SER A 237 -6.97 9.65 24.40
CA SER A 237 -8.25 8.98 24.15
C SER A 237 -8.17 8.14 22.87
N ALA A 238 -9.18 7.32 22.59
CA ALA A 238 -9.24 6.56 21.33
C ALA A 238 -9.24 7.47 20.08
N ASP A 239 -9.86 8.65 20.18
CA ASP A 239 -10.02 9.57 19.06
C ASP A 239 -8.74 10.35 18.74
N ASN A 240 -7.96 10.71 19.76
CA ASN A 240 -6.77 11.56 19.60
C ASN A 240 -5.45 10.78 19.58
N SER A 241 -5.45 9.52 19.99
CA SER A 241 -4.32 8.60 19.85
C SER A 241 -4.19 8.02 18.44
N SER A 242 -5.12 8.35 17.54
CA SER A 242 -5.08 7.92 16.16
C SER A 242 -5.30 9.07 15.16
N ILE A 243 -4.70 8.94 13.97
CA ILE A 243 -4.96 9.80 12.82
C ILE A 243 -5.26 8.91 11.63
N THR A 244 -6.36 9.18 10.94
CA THR A 244 -6.71 8.61 9.65
C THR A 244 -6.42 9.63 8.55
N LEU A 245 -5.60 9.24 7.58
CA LEU A 245 -5.45 9.95 6.31
C LEU A 245 -6.26 9.21 5.25
N ASN A 246 -7.36 9.82 4.82
CA ASN A 246 -8.23 9.32 3.76
C ASN A 246 -7.66 9.72 2.39
N LEU A 247 -7.61 8.77 1.46
CA LEU A 247 -6.99 8.93 0.16
C LEU A 247 -8.00 8.64 -0.95
N SER A 248 -7.87 9.31 -2.08
CA SER A 248 -8.67 9.03 -3.27
C SER A 248 -8.23 7.72 -3.95
N ASP A 249 -8.96 7.33 -4.99
CA ASP A 249 -8.63 6.21 -5.88
C ASP A 249 -7.45 6.48 -6.83
N LYS A 250 -6.70 7.58 -6.66
CA LYS A 250 -5.52 7.92 -7.47
C LYS A 250 -4.21 7.34 -6.93
N PHE A 251 -4.21 6.82 -5.70
CA PHE A 251 -3.00 6.32 -5.03
C PHE A 251 -2.75 4.86 -5.39
N THR A 252 -1.83 4.61 -6.32
CA THR A 252 -1.54 3.27 -6.86
C THR A 252 -0.54 2.49 -5.99
N VAL A 253 -0.40 1.18 -6.24
CA VAL A 253 0.58 0.32 -5.54
C VAL A 253 1.74 -0.04 -6.49
N PRO A 254 2.85 0.72 -6.46
CA PRO A 254 4.03 0.47 -7.29
C PRO A 254 4.89 -0.68 -6.74
N ASP A 255 5.82 -1.16 -7.55
CA ASP A 255 6.81 -2.19 -7.17
C ASP A 255 8.01 -1.63 -6.38
N GLN A 256 8.22 -0.31 -6.45
CA GLN A 256 9.22 0.44 -5.72
C GLN A 256 8.64 1.76 -5.20
N ALA A 257 9.25 2.32 -4.16
CA ALA A 257 8.81 3.60 -3.60
C ALA A 257 8.86 4.72 -4.66
N LYS A 258 7.69 5.28 -5.00
CA LYS A 258 7.56 6.30 -6.04
C LYS A 258 6.56 7.38 -5.61
N LYS A 259 7.05 8.61 -5.46
CA LYS A 259 6.23 9.71 -4.92
C LYS A 259 5.04 10.07 -5.81
N GLU A 260 5.21 9.99 -7.12
CA GLU A 260 4.16 10.26 -8.10
C GLU A 260 3.05 9.19 -8.07
N ALA A 261 3.34 8.00 -7.54
CA ALA A 261 2.38 6.91 -7.46
C ALA A 261 1.45 7.05 -6.25
N ASN A 262 2.02 7.35 -5.07
CA ASN A 262 1.26 7.29 -3.82
C ASN A 262 1.86 8.05 -2.62
N ALA A 263 2.70 9.07 -2.81
CA ALA A 263 3.18 9.87 -1.67
C ALA A 263 1.99 10.45 -0.90
N ALA A 264 1.81 10.00 0.34
CA ALA A 264 0.78 10.46 1.25
C ALA A 264 1.44 11.17 2.44
N ILE A 265 0.94 12.36 2.79
CA ILE A 265 1.57 13.24 3.76
C ILE A 265 0.58 13.51 4.90
N MET A 266 1.02 13.30 6.14
CA MET A 266 0.17 13.45 7.32
C MET A 266 0.79 14.48 8.27
N VAL A 267 -0.02 15.40 8.78
CA VAL A 267 0.36 16.27 9.89
C VAL A 267 0.15 15.52 11.20
N ILE A 268 1.12 15.57 12.10
CA ILE A 268 1.08 14.84 13.36
C ILE A 268 1.82 15.61 14.45
N ALA A 269 1.35 15.48 15.70
CA ALA A 269 1.99 16.15 16.83
C ALA A 269 3.47 15.74 16.95
N PRO A 270 4.40 16.68 17.16
CA PRO A 270 5.78 16.33 17.53
C PRO A 270 5.82 15.58 18.86
N GLY A 271 6.81 14.71 19.05
CA GLY A 271 6.97 13.94 20.30
C GLY A 271 7.74 12.64 20.14
N THR A 272 7.82 11.89 21.24
CA THR A 272 8.37 10.53 21.26
C THR A 272 7.30 9.55 21.73
N TYR A 273 7.07 8.53 20.91
CA TYR A 273 5.99 7.54 21.02
C TYR A 273 6.59 6.15 21.26
N GLY A 274 6.17 5.50 22.34
CA GLY A 274 6.66 4.17 22.70
C GLY A 274 6.18 3.11 21.71
N THR A 275 4.92 3.19 21.29
CA THR A 275 4.33 2.35 20.25
C THR A 275 3.75 3.20 19.14
N PHE A 276 3.94 2.74 17.90
CA PHE A 276 3.49 3.45 16.72
C PHE A 276 3.03 2.45 15.66
N LYS A 277 1.73 2.25 15.55
CA LYS A 277 1.10 1.32 14.62
C LYS A 277 0.66 2.07 13.36
N ILE A 278 1.04 1.56 12.20
CA ILE A 278 0.67 2.11 10.89
C ILE A 278 -0.11 1.02 10.14
N GLU A 279 -1.30 1.36 9.69
CA GLU A 279 -2.24 0.50 8.98
C GLU A 279 -2.47 1.07 7.58
N TYR A 280 -2.17 0.28 6.54
CA TYR A 280 -2.37 0.64 5.13
C TYR A 280 -3.56 -0.15 4.60
N THR A 281 -4.68 0.52 4.30
CA THR A 281 -5.84 -0.12 3.69
C THR A 281 -5.76 0.00 2.18
N LEU A 282 -5.86 -1.15 1.52
CA LEU A 282 -5.90 -1.29 0.08
C LEU A 282 -7.29 -1.72 -0.35
N SER A 283 -7.73 -1.25 -1.51
CA SER A 283 -8.97 -1.67 -2.16
C SER A 283 -8.76 -1.85 -3.65
N ASP A 284 -9.33 -2.88 -4.24
CA ASP A 284 -9.38 -3.09 -5.68
C ASP A 284 -10.85 -3.01 -6.15
N PRO A 285 -11.22 -1.98 -6.93
CA PRO A 285 -12.60 -1.77 -7.34
C PRO A 285 -13.10 -2.82 -8.35
N VAL A 286 -12.22 -3.53 -9.06
CA VAL A 286 -12.61 -4.56 -10.03
C VAL A 286 -13.00 -5.85 -9.33
N THR A 287 -12.25 -6.23 -8.30
CA THR A 287 -12.51 -7.46 -7.54
C THR A 287 -13.38 -7.23 -6.31
N ALA A 288 -13.62 -5.96 -5.94
CA ALA A 288 -14.28 -5.52 -4.72
C ALA A 288 -13.61 -6.02 -3.43
N VAL A 289 -12.32 -6.39 -3.50
CA VAL A 289 -11.54 -6.85 -2.35
C VAL A 289 -10.88 -5.65 -1.67
N SER A 290 -10.98 -5.63 -0.34
CA SER A 290 -10.28 -4.67 0.52
C SER A 290 -9.56 -5.41 1.64
N GLY A 291 -8.40 -4.90 2.05
CA GLY A 291 -7.67 -5.44 3.19
C GLY A 291 -6.68 -4.44 3.76
N THR A 292 -6.19 -4.72 4.97
CA THR A 292 -5.30 -3.83 5.71
C THR A 292 -4.00 -4.54 6.05
N ILE A 293 -2.88 -3.89 5.76
CA ILE A 293 -1.54 -4.32 6.15
C ILE A 293 -1.05 -3.46 7.30
N THR A 294 -0.61 -4.10 8.38
CA THR A 294 -0.25 -3.42 9.62
C THR A 294 1.23 -3.59 9.94
N LYS A 295 1.88 -2.50 10.37
CA LYS A 295 3.24 -2.53 10.92
C LYS A 295 3.31 -1.70 12.20
N THR A 296 3.88 -2.30 13.24
CA THR A 296 4.16 -1.62 14.51
C THR A 296 5.64 -1.29 14.60
N TYR A 297 5.93 -0.06 15.03
CA TYR A 297 7.26 0.46 15.33
C TYR A 297 7.32 0.81 16.81
N ALA A 298 8.52 0.71 17.38
CA ALA A 298 8.79 1.14 18.75
C ALA A 298 9.64 2.41 18.73
N ASN A 299 9.46 3.26 19.74
CA ASN A 299 10.30 4.44 20.00
C ASN A 299 10.43 5.38 18.79
N VAL A 300 9.30 5.78 18.21
CA VAL A 300 9.27 6.74 17.10
C VAL A 300 9.38 8.16 17.66
N THR A 301 10.39 8.92 17.23
CA THR A 301 10.54 10.34 17.53
C THR A 301 10.22 11.19 16.30
N LEU A 302 9.29 12.11 16.45
CA LEU A 302 8.88 13.11 15.47
C LEU A 302 9.28 14.50 15.97
N LYS A 303 10.06 15.22 15.18
CA LYS A 303 10.60 16.54 15.55
C LYS A 303 9.80 17.66 14.89
N GLU A 304 9.61 18.76 15.61
CA GLU A 304 8.99 19.98 15.08
C GLU A 304 9.67 20.44 13.79
N GLY A 305 8.88 20.87 12.82
CA GLY A 305 9.30 21.34 11.50
C GLY A 305 10.00 20.28 10.65
N LYS A 306 10.01 19.01 11.07
CA LYS A 306 10.66 17.91 10.34
C LYS A 306 9.63 16.89 9.88
N ARG A 307 10.00 16.19 8.81
CA ARG A 307 9.28 15.02 8.31
C ARG A 307 9.97 13.73 8.75
N LYS A 308 9.19 12.66 8.86
CA LYS A 308 9.67 11.28 8.92
C LYS A 308 9.13 10.52 7.71
N GLN A 309 10.02 10.02 6.86
CA GLN A 309 9.63 9.16 5.75
C GLN A 309 9.46 7.71 6.21
N VAL A 310 8.43 7.04 5.69
CA VAL A 310 8.18 5.61 5.86
C VAL A 310 7.91 4.98 4.49
N SER A 311 8.85 4.17 4.03
CA SER A 311 8.72 3.40 2.79
C SER A 311 8.48 1.93 3.13
N MET A 312 7.21 1.58 3.33
CA MET A 312 6.79 0.23 3.72
C MET A 312 6.73 -0.69 2.51
N ASN A 313 7.43 -1.81 2.59
CA ASN A 313 7.28 -2.90 1.63
C ASN A 313 6.09 -3.77 2.05
N LEU A 314 5.01 -3.76 1.27
CA LEU A 314 3.76 -4.45 1.55
C LEU A 314 3.89 -5.98 1.49
N GLN A 315 4.83 -6.49 0.69
CA GLN A 315 5.13 -7.93 0.56
C GLN A 315 3.90 -8.80 0.21
N ILE A 316 2.95 -8.25 -0.54
CA ILE A 316 1.80 -8.98 -1.07
C ILE A 316 2.29 -9.93 -2.16
N PRO A 317 2.13 -11.25 -2.01
CA PRO A 317 2.60 -12.23 -2.99
C PRO A 317 1.85 -12.11 -4.31
N LEU A 318 2.57 -12.24 -5.42
CA LEU A 318 2.01 -12.34 -6.75
C LEU A 318 1.94 -13.80 -7.18
N TYR A 319 0.74 -14.27 -7.50
CA TYR A 319 0.52 -15.61 -8.05
C TYR A 319 0.42 -15.54 -9.57
N GLY A 320 1.05 -16.52 -10.23
CA GLY A 320 1.08 -16.62 -11.68
C GLY A 320 -0.29 -17.02 -12.24
N SER A 321 -0.78 -16.29 -13.23
CA SER A 321 -2.05 -16.60 -13.91
C SER A 321 -1.91 -17.74 -14.93
N ASP A 322 -0.67 -18.12 -15.22
CA ASP A 322 -0.20 -19.18 -16.11
C ASP A 322 -0.14 -20.57 -15.44
N ASN A 323 -0.70 -20.71 -14.23
CA ASN A 323 -0.68 -21.95 -13.46
C ASN A 323 -2.00 -22.74 -13.49
N TYR A 324 -3.01 -22.29 -14.23
CA TYR A 324 -4.20 -23.11 -14.49
C TYR A 324 -3.91 -24.10 -15.61
N TYR A 325 -4.19 -25.38 -15.40
CA TYR A 325 -3.98 -26.41 -16.43
C TYR A 325 -5.22 -27.29 -16.54
N MET A 326 -5.51 -27.79 -17.74
CA MET A 326 -6.23 -29.07 -17.84
C MET A 326 -5.35 -30.18 -17.24
N TRP A 327 -5.94 -31.23 -16.69
CA TRP A 327 -5.18 -32.22 -15.91
C TRP A 327 -4.02 -32.82 -16.72
N ASP A 328 -2.80 -32.64 -16.21
CA ASP A 328 -1.56 -33.14 -16.79
C ASP A 328 -1.37 -32.73 -18.27
N ALA A 329 -1.86 -31.57 -18.70
CA ALA A 329 -1.57 -31.06 -20.04
C ALA A 329 -0.05 -30.90 -20.27
N ALA A 330 0.35 -30.71 -21.53
CA ALA A 330 1.77 -30.54 -21.86
C ALA A 330 2.41 -29.38 -21.08
N GLU A 331 3.71 -29.50 -20.75
CA GLU A 331 4.43 -28.44 -20.05
C GLU A 331 4.38 -27.12 -20.84
N ASN A 332 4.22 -25.99 -20.13
CA ASN A 332 4.04 -24.66 -20.69
C ASN A 332 2.77 -24.50 -21.59
N LYS A 333 1.82 -25.45 -21.51
CA LYS A 333 0.51 -25.37 -22.16
C LYS A 333 -0.59 -25.24 -21.12
N HIS A 334 -0.50 -24.19 -20.31
CA HIS A 334 -1.55 -23.80 -19.37
C HIS A 334 -2.85 -23.48 -20.11
N TYR A 335 -3.96 -23.47 -19.37
CA TYR A 335 -5.33 -23.37 -19.84
C TYR A 335 -5.55 -22.17 -20.79
N TRP A 336 -4.87 -21.06 -20.51
CA TRP A 336 -4.93 -19.81 -21.28
C TRP A 336 -3.67 -19.54 -22.13
N ALA A 337 -2.82 -20.55 -22.39
CA ALA A 337 -1.56 -20.34 -23.12
C ALA A 337 -1.81 -19.83 -24.55
N GLY A 338 -1.22 -18.68 -24.90
CA GLY A 338 -1.44 -17.97 -26.16
C GLY A 338 -2.72 -17.12 -26.20
N TYR A 339 -3.48 -17.09 -25.11
CA TYR A 339 -4.73 -16.33 -24.95
C TYR A 339 -4.82 -15.72 -23.54
N GLU A 340 -3.69 -15.32 -22.97
CA GLU A 340 -3.56 -14.87 -21.58
C GLU A 340 -4.41 -13.63 -21.29
N ASP A 341 -4.54 -12.73 -22.25
CA ASP A 341 -5.33 -11.50 -22.13
C ASP A 341 -6.85 -11.77 -22.03
N TYR A 342 -7.29 -12.93 -22.51
CA TYR A 342 -8.69 -13.35 -22.47
C TYR A 342 -9.06 -14.08 -21.17
N GLN A 343 -8.09 -14.37 -20.30
CA GLN A 343 -8.33 -15.07 -19.03
C GLN A 343 -9.23 -14.25 -18.10
N PRO A 344 -10.42 -14.76 -17.74
CA PRO A 344 -11.27 -14.12 -16.75
C PRO A 344 -10.61 -13.99 -15.38
N ILE A 345 -10.88 -12.89 -14.68
CA ILE A 345 -10.30 -12.54 -13.37
C ILE A 345 -11.33 -12.43 -12.24
N THR A 346 -12.62 -12.57 -12.57
CA THR A 346 -13.74 -12.51 -11.63
C THR A 346 -14.70 -13.67 -11.86
N ASN A 347 -15.45 -14.04 -10.82
CA ASN A 347 -16.43 -15.12 -10.90
C ASN A 347 -17.48 -14.86 -11.97
N ASN A 348 -17.89 -15.92 -12.66
CA ASN A 348 -18.79 -15.93 -13.83
C ASN A 348 -18.22 -15.28 -15.09
N GLY A 349 -17.02 -14.70 -15.05
CA GLY A 349 -16.30 -14.30 -16.25
C GLY A 349 -16.06 -15.52 -17.14
N TYR A 350 -16.23 -15.33 -18.44
CA TYR A 350 -16.22 -16.37 -19.45
C TYR A 350 -15.55 -15.84 -20.71
N ASP A 351 -14.77 -16.70 -21.35
CA ASP A 351 -14.24 -16.48 -22.69
C ASP A 351 -14.13 -17.81 -23.44
N ASN A 352 -14.22 -17.80 -24.77
CA ASN A 352 -14.27 -18.99 -25.62
C ASN A 352 -12.91 -19.49 -26.11
N HIS A 353 -11.81 -18.78 -25.82
CA HIS A 353 -10.46 -19.21 -26.21
C HIS A 353 -9.88 -20.34 -25.35
N TYR A 354 -10.63 -20.88 -24.40
CA TYR A 354 -10.25 -22.05 -23.63
C TYR A 354 -10.08 -23.29 -24.54
N PRO A 355 -9.34 -24.33 -24.11
CA PRO A 355 -9.16 -25.53 -24.91
C PRO A 355 -10.49 -26.30 -24.99
N SER A 356 -11.06 -26.45 -26.18
CA SER A 356 -12.35 -27.13 -26.39
C SER A 356 -12.25 -28.43 -27.19
N GLU A 357 -11.15 -28.64 -27.91
CA GLU A 357 -10.94 -29.78 -28.81
C GLU A 357 -9.67 -30.59 -28.49
N ALA A 358 -9.70 -31.89 -28.79
CA ALA A 358 -8.64 -32.84 -28.43
C ALA A 358 -7.28 -32.62 -29.14
N ASN A 359 -7.26 -31.85 -30.22
CA ASN A 359 -6.04 -31.47 -30.93
C ASN A 359 -5.39 -30.19 -30.38
N ASP A 360 -6.02 -29.51 -29.42
CA ASP A 360 -5.44 -28.34 -28.76
C ASP A 360 -4.20 -28.76 -27.96
N PRO A 361 -3.05 -28.08 -28.09
CA PRO A 361 -1.84 -28.42 -27.33
C PRO A 361 -2.00 -28.29 -25.80
N ARG A 362 -3.02 -27.56 -25.33
CA ARG A 362 -3.37 -27.38 -23.91
C ARG A 362 -4.29 -28.49 -23.38
N TRP A 363 -4.66 -29.46 -24.22
CA TRP A 363 -5.53 -30.56 -23.85
C TRP A 363 -4.92 -31.43 -22.74
N PHE A 364 -5.77 -31.95 -21.86
CA PHE A 364 -5.37 -32.86 -20.79
C PHE A 364 -4.65 -34.11 -21.32
N ASN A 365 -3.86 -34.77 -20.47
CA ASN A 365 -3.23 -36.04 -20.83
C ASN A 365 -4.29 -37.15 -21.05
N PRO A 366 -4.47 -37.68 -22.28
CA PRO A 366 -5.49 -38.68 -22.56
C PRO A 366 -5.09 -40.09 -22.09
N THR A 367 -3.87 -40.26 -21.57
CA THR A 367 -3.34 -41.52 -21.05
C THR A 367 -4.25 -42.05 -19.93
N TYR A 368 -4.61 -43.32 -20.07
CA TYR A 368 -5.49 -44.04 -19.17
C TYR A 368 -5.06 -45.50 -19.14
N ILE A 369 -4.96 -46.09 -17.95
CA ILE A 369 -4.69 -47.51 -17.76
C ILE A 369 -5.97 -48.18 -17.25
N SER A 370 -6.22 -49.42 -17.67
CA SER A 370 -7.40 -50.19 -17.28
C SER A 370 -7.51 -50.37 -15.76
N SER A 371 -8.72 -50.66 -15.28
CA SER A 371 -9.08 -50.85 -13.87
C SER A 371 -8.30 -51.94 -13.12
N SER A 372 -7.42 -52.70 -13.77
CA SER A 372 -6.55 -53.74 -13.20
C SER A 372 -5.23 -53.23 -12.64
N ALA A 373 -4.82 -51.98 -12.92
CA ALA A 373 -3.57 -51.38 -12.42
C ALA A 373 -3.83 -50.22 -11.45
N PRO A 374 -2.84 -49.83 -10.60
CA PRO A 374 -2.90 -48.60 -9.81
C PRO A 374 -3.18 -47.37 -10.70
N SER A 375 -3.70 -46.30 -10.09
CA SER A 375 -3.96 -45.05 -10.79
C SER A 375 -2.75 -44.56 -11.58
N VAL A 376 -3.00 -44.03 -12.78
CA VAL A 376 -1.96 -43.45 -13.65
C VAL A 376 -1.36 -42.24 -12.97
N ALA A 377 -0.05 -42.28 -12.74
CA ALA A 377 0.71 -41.12 -12.31
C ALA A 377 0.79 -40.09 -13.46
N ALA A 378 0.64 -38.83 -13.12
CA ALA A 378 0.91 -37.72 -14.03
C ALA A 378 2.36 -37.79 -14.55
N SER A 379 2.55 -37.39 -15.81
CA SER A 379 3.83 -37.50 -16.53
C SER A 379 4.26 -36.19 -17.21
N ARG A 380 3.44 -35.14 -17.10
CA ARG A 380 3.64 -33.82 -17.72
C ARG A 380 3.49 -32.75 -16.64
N SER A 381 2.64 -31.74 -16.84
CA SER A 381 2.52 -30.58 -15.94
C SER A 381 2.16 -30.94 -14.50
N CYS A 382 1.46 -32.06 -14.26
CA CYS A 382 1.08 -32.49 -12.91
C CYS A 382 2.10 -33.42 -12.25
N ALA A 383 3.20 -33.81 -12.93
CA ALA A 383 4.14 -34.83 -12.42
C ALA A 383 4.75 -34.50 -11.05
N ASN A 384 4.93 -33.21 -10.76
CA ASN A 384 5.52 -32.73 -9.50
C ASN A 384 4.47 -32.23 -8.47
N THR A 385 3.18 -32.40 -8.75
CA THR A 385 2.11 -32.10 -7.80
C THR A 385 1.96 -33.25 -6.79
N PRO A 386 1.44 -33.00 -5.57
CA PRO A 386 1.19 -34.04 -4.59
C PRO A 386 0.31 -35.16 -5.16
N ASN A 387 0.59 -36.40 -4.77
CA ASN A 387 -0.29 -37.53 -5.07
C ASN A 387 -1.48 -37.58 -4.09
N ILE A 388 -2.41 -38.51 -4.31
CA ILE A 388 -3.59 -38.67 -3.44
C ILE A 388 -3.27 -38.94 -1.97
N ASN A 389 -2.22 -39.73 -1.68
CA ASN A 389 -1.83 -40.04 -0.30
C ASN A 389 -1.25 -38.81 0.40
N GLU A 390 -0.33 -38.10 -0.25
CA GLU A 390 0.24 -36.84 0.27
C GLU A 390 -0.86 -35.81 0.54
N CYS A 391 -1.82 -35.66 -0.38
CA CYS A 391 -2.93 -34.75 -0.19
C CYS A 391 -3.82 -35.12 0.99
N LEU A 392 -4.05 -36.42 1.26
CA LEU A 392 -4.78 -36.86 2.45
C LEU A 392 -4.04 -36.52 3.74
N TRP A 393 -2.70 -36.54 3.75
CA TRP A 393 -1.93 -36.08 4.91
C TRP A 393 -2.14 -34.58 5.16
N TYR A 394 -2.07 -33.74 4.13
CA TYR A 394 -2.37 -32.31 4.24
C TYR A 394 -3.78 -32.06 4.79
N THR A 395 -4.81 -32.72 4.22
CA THR A 395 -6.20 -32.43 4.60
C THR A 395 -6.59 -33.02 5.95
N MET A 396 -6.11 -34.22 6.30
CA MET A 396 -6.57 -34.94 7.49
C MET A 396 -5.67 -34.76 8.72
N LYS A 397 -4.38 -34.51 8.52
CA LYS A 397 -3.39 -34.37 9.61
C LYS A 397 -2.73 -33.00 9.64
N GLY A 398 -2.90 -32.20 8.59
CA GLY A 398 -2.29 -30.89 8.46
C GLY A 398 -2.99 -29.74 9.19
N LYS A 399 -4.09 -29.99 9.93
CA LYS A 399 -4.88 -28.98 10.67
C LYS A 399 -5.07 -27.70 9.86
N PRO A 400 -5.84 -27.72 8.77
CA PRO A 400 -5.96 -26.58 7.86
C PRO A 400 -6.65 -25.37 8.52
N TYR A 401 -6.18 -24.16 8.15
CA TYR A 401 -6.76 -22.88 8.61
C TYR A 401 -7.25 -22.05 7.43
N TRP A 402 -8.55 -21.76 7.39
CA TRP A 402 -9.11 -20.85 6.40
C TRP A 402 -8.85 -19.41 6.81
N ASP A 403 -8.23 -18.65 5.91
CA ASP A 403 -7.80 -17.29 6.16
C ASP A 403 -8.37 -16.36 5.10
N ASN A 404 -9.28 -15.48 5.52
CA ASN A 404 -9.91 -14.45 4.70
C ASN A 404 -9.23 -13.07 4.81
N THR A 405 -8.08 -13.00 5.48
CA THR A 405 -7.33 -11.77 5.76
C THR A 405 -6.04 -11.66 4.95
N THR A 406 -5.35 -12.77 4.65
CA THR A 406 -4.14 -12.74 3.82
C THR A 406 -4.47 -12.21 2.42
N LEU A 407 -3.85 -11.08 2.07
CA LEU A 407 -3.91 -10.48 0.74
C LEU A 407 -2.92 -11.17 -0.20
N TRP A 408 -3.35 -11.37 -1.44
CA TRP A 408 -2.51 -11.84 -2.54
C TRP A 408 -2.98 -11.20 -3.84
N ALA A 409 -2.16 -11.21 -4.89
CA ALA A 409 -2.52 -10.61 -6.16
C ALA A 409 -2.26 -11.54 -7.35
N MET A 410 -3.05 -11.38 -8.41
CA MET A 410 -2.93 -12.11 -9.67
C MET A 410 -3.40 -11.18 -10.80
N LYS A 411 -2.71 -11.20 -11.96
CA LYS A 411 -3.02 -10.31 -13.10
C LYS A 411 -3.19 -8.83 -12.72
N GLY A 412 -2.39 -8.35 -11.77
CA GLY A 412 -2.42 -6.95 -11.31
C GLY A 412 -3.59 -6.60 -10.39
N HIS A 413 -4.45 -7.55 -10.03
CA HIS A 413 -5.61 -7.34 -9.16
C HIS A 413 -5.43 -7.94 -7.77
N LEU A 414 -6.05 -7.32 -6.77
CA LEU A 414 -6.00 -7.74 -5.38
C LEU A 414 -7.10 -8.76 -5.06
N TYR A 415 -6.73 -9.78 -4.29
CA TYR A 415 -7.62 -10.80 -3.78
C TYR A 415 -7.28 -11.14 -2.32
N ASN A 416 -8.17 -11.88 -1.69
CA ASN A 416 -7.99 -12.47 -0.37
C ASN A 416 -8.56 -13.89 -0.38
N CYS A 417 -8.62 -14.51 0.80
CA CYS A 417 -9.11 -15.87 1.00
C CYS A 417 -8.14 -16.96 0.51
N GLY A 418 -8.01 -17.99 1.33
CA GLY A 418 -7.23 -19.19 1.05
C GLY A 418 -7.12 -20.05 2.28
N MET A 419 -6.23 -21.04 2.21
CA MET A 419 -6.05 -22.02 3.27
C MET A 419 -4.57 -22.17 3.59
N TRP A 420 -4.24 -22.13 4.88
CA TRP A 420 -2.94 -22.55 5.37
C TRP A 420 -2.94 -24.06 5.57
N PHE A 421 -1.98 -24.74 4.96
CA PHE A 421 -1.72 -26.16 5.16
C PHE A 421 -0.38 -26.34 5.85
N LYS A 422 -0.31 -27.26 6.81
CA LYS A 422 0.96 -27.63 7.44
C LYS A 422 1.87 -28.32 6.43
N LYS A 423 3.16 -27.98 6.43
CA LYS A 423 4.18 -28.60 5.58
C LYS A 423 4.28 -30.10 5.83
N LEU A 424 4.52 -30.87 4.77
CA LEU A 424 4.46 -32.33 4.79
C LEU A 424 5.56 -32.93 5.68
N GLY A 425 6.74 -32.31 5.71
CA GLY A 425 7.83 -32.70 6.61
C GLY A 425 7.47 -32.58 8.09
N VAL A 426 6.70 -31.55 8.46
CA VAL A 426 6.21 -31.38 9.84
C VAL A 426 5.17 -32.45 10.15
N ILE A 427 4.24 -32.70 9.21
CA ILE A 427 3.24 -33.77 9.37
C ILE A 427 3.92 -35.13 9.55
N ALA A 428 4.97 -35.43 8.77
CA ALA A 428 5.73 -36.66 8.86
C ALA A 428 6.34 -36.84 10.26
N GLN A 429 7.03 -35.82 10.76
CA GLN A 429 7.64 -35.81 12.09
C GLN A 429 6.59 -36.04 13.20
N GLU A 430 5.47 -35.31 13.15
CA GLU A 430 4.38 -35.44 14.13
C GLU A 430 3.70 -36.81 14.12
N ASN A 431 3.82 -37.57 13.03
CA ASN A 431 3.21 -38.89 12.86
C ASN A 431 4.26 -40.03 12.85
N GLY A 432 5.47 -39.78 13.35
CA GLY A 432 6.52 -40.80 13.52
C GLY A 432 7.02 -41.39 12.20
N LYS A 433 6.98 -40.62 11.11
CA LYS A 433 7.49 -41.02 9.78
C LYS A 433 8.91 -40.45 9.60
N PRO A 434 9.78 -41.14 8.85
CA PRO A 434 11.18 -40.73 8.71
C PRO A 434 11.32 -39.38 7.98
N ASP A 435 10.49 -39.14 6.97
CA ASP A 435 10.48 -37.90 6.19
C ASP A 435 9.14 -37.72 5.43
N ALA A 436 9.02 -36.61 4.69
CA ALA A 436 7.87 -36.33 3.84
C ALA A 436 7.70 -37.35 2.70
N ALA A 437 8.79 -37.95 2.20
CA ALA A 437 8.73 -38.90 1.09
C ALA A 437 8.00 -40.19 1.49
N ALA A 438 8.12 -40.62 2.74
CA ALA A 438 7.37 -41.77 3.28
C ALA A 438 5.84 -41.56 3.27
N LEU A 439 5.35 -40.32 3.13
CA LEU A 439 3.92 -40.02 3.05
C LEU A 439 3.31 -40.27 1.66
N LYS A 440 4.16 -40.50 0.64
CA LYS A 440 3.74 -40.80 -0.75
C LYS A 440 3.05 -42.13 -0.91
N ASP A 441 3.43 -43.12 -0.09
CA ASP A 441 3.05 -44.50 -0.32
C ASP A 441 1.66 -44.83 0.21
N SER A 442 1.26 -44.23 1.33
CA SER A 442 -0.03 -44.50 1.95
C SER A 442 -0.46 -43.41 2.94
N TYR A 443 -1.76 -43.35 3.19
CA TYR A 443 -2.36 -42.63 4.32
C TYR A 443 -3.03 -43.66 5.25
N ASN A 444 -2.68 -43.64 6.55
CA ASN A 444 -3.15 -44.62 7.55
C ASN A 444 -3.04 -46.08 7.06
N ASN A 445 -1.86 -46.46 6.56
CA ASN A 445 -1.54 -47.81 6.05
C ASN A 445 -2.41 -48.27 4.86
N ARG A 446 -3.06 -47.34 4.16
CA ARG A 446 -3.82 -47.60 2.93
C ARG A 446 -3.28 -46.76 1.79
N ASP A 447 -2.99 -47.41 0.66
CA ASP A 447 -2.64 -46.72 -0.58
C ASP A 447 -3.91 -46.37 -1.38
N TYR A 448 -4.26 -45.09 -1.42
CA TYR A 448 -5.46 -44.60 -2.09
C TYR A 448 -5.32 -44.55 -3.61
N ARG A 449 -4.12 -44.75 -4.18
CA ARG A 449 -3.94 -44.90 -5.64
C ARG A 449 -4.58 -46.19 -6.17
N SER A 450 -4.81 -47.15 -5.29
CA SER A 450 -5.36 -48.47 -5.60
C SER A 450 -6.79 -48.67 -5.09
N MET A 451 -7.52 -47.59 -4.78
CA MET A 451 -8.88 -47.67 -4.26
C MET A 451 -9.88 -48.31 -5.24
N GLY A 452 -10.92 -48.94 -4.69
CA GLY A 452 -12.04 -49.53 -5.45
C GLY A 452 -12.95 -48.49 -6.08
N PHE A 453 -13.74 -48.89 -7.08
CA PHE A 453 -14.78 -48.03 -7.65
C PHE A 453 -15.80 -47.66 -6.56
N GLY A 454 -16.16 -46.37 -6.48
CA GLY A 454 -17.11 -45.89 -5.48
C GLY A 454 -16.59 -45.88 -4.04
N ALA A 455 -15.30 -46.14 -3.79
CA ALA A 455 -14.74 -46.06 -2.46
C ALA A 455 -14.77 -44.60 -1.94
N SER A 456 -15.24 -44.41 -0.71
CA SER A 456 -15.25 -43.10 -0.06
C SER A 456 -13.85 -42.62 0.27
N LEU A 457 -13.61 -41.33 0.03
CA LEU A 457 -12.41 -40.65 0.49
C LEU A 457 -12.63 -40.07 1.89
N PRO A 458 -11.60 -40.01 2.73
CA PRO A 458 -11.66 -39.27 3.99
C PRO A 458 -12.07 -37.82 3.75
N GLU A 459 -13.03 -37.34 4.55
CA GLU A 459 -13.47 -35.95 4.53
C GLU A 459 -12.99 -35.24 5.80
N ASN A 460 -12.46 -34.04 5.65
CA ASN A 460 -12.18 -33.16 6.79
C ASN A 460 -13.07 -31.92 6.70
N ASN A 461 -14.00 -31.82 7.66
CA ASN A 461 -14.87 -30.66 7.87
C ASN A 461 -14.44 -29.83 9.11
N SER A 462 -13.30 -30.18 9.71
CA SER A 462 -12.72 -29.48 10.85
C SER A 462 -11.68 -28.47 10.37
N ILE A 463 -12.15 -27.28 10.03
CA ILE A 463 -11.34 -26.16 9.54
C ILE A 463 -11.26 -25.09 10.63
N SER A 464 -10.03 -24.70 10.97
CA SER A 464 -9.81 -23.56 11.87
C SER A 464 -9.87 -22.24 11.08
N THR A 465 -10.10 -21.12 11.76
CA THR A 465 -10.19 -19.80 11.11
C THR A 465 -8.96 -18.96 11.45
N GLY A 466 -8.48 -18.19 10.48
CA GLY A 466 -7.41 -17.21 10.64
C GLY A 466 -6.04 -17.72 10.23
N VAL A 467 -5.01 -17.00 10.65
CA VAL A 467 -3.60 -17.35 10.43
C VAL A 467 -3.15 -18.30 11.55
N PRO A 468 -2.44 -19.41 11.25
CA PRO A 468 -1.90 -20.29 12.29
C PRO A 468 -0.82 -19.60 13.12
N ASP A 469 -0.76 -19.89 14.42
CA ASP A 469 0.21 -19.29 15.35
C ASP A 469 1.68 -19.61 14.96
N GLU A 470 1.95 -20.85 14.54
CA GLU A 470 3.27 -21.33 14.12
C GLU A 470 3.41 -21.27 12.59
N ILE A 471 3.25 -20.07 12.02
CA ILE A 471 3.11 -19.83 10.57
C ILE A 471 4.27 -20.43 9.74
N GLU A 472 5.47 -20.55 10.30
CA GLU A 472 6.63 -21.14 9.65
C GLU A 472 6.49 -22.64 9.34
N LYS A 473 5.62 -23.34 10.07
CA LYS A 473 5.25 -24.75 9.84
C LYS A 473 4.20 -24.92 8.75
N TYR A 474 3.60 -23.83 8.27
CA TYR A 474 2.53 -23.84 7.29
C TYR A 474 2.98 -23.16 5.99
N PHE A 475 2.19 -23.37 4.94
CA PHE A 475 2.26 -22.65 3.68
C PHE A 475 0.84 -22.30 3.22
N PHE A 476 0.71 -21.21 2.47
CA PHE A 476 -0.58 -20.68 2.06
C PHE A 476 -0.92 -21.06 0.62
N LEU A 477 -2.14 -21.57 0.43
CA LEU A 477 -2.75 -21.78 -0.89
C LEU A 477 -3.95 -20.84 -1.05
N PRO A 478 -3.91 -19.90 -2.02
CA PRO A 478 -5.06 -19.05 -2.32
C PRO A 478 -6.30 -19.82 -2.75
N ALA A 479 -7.48 -19.24 -2.56
CA ALA A 479 -8.72 -19.79 -3.11
C ALA A 479 -8.81 -19.53 -4.63
N MET A 480 -8.05 -20.30 -5.41
CA MET A 480 -7.86 -20.10 -6.86
C MET A 480 -9.07 -20.44 -7.74
N GLY A 481 -10.18 -20.94 -7.20
CA GLY A 481 -11.33 -21.32 -8.01
C GLY A 481 -10.98 -22.35 -9.10
N VAL A 482 -11.83 -22.43 -10.13
CA VAL A 482 -11.67 -23.39 -11.22
C VAL A 482 -12.23 -22.82 -12.52
N PHE A 483 -11.60 -23.16 -13.64
CA PHE A 483 -12.18 -22.97 -14.96
C PHE A 483 -12.96 -24.20 -15.40
N THR A 484 -14.20 -24.02 -15.83
CA THR A 484 -15.01 -25.05 -16.49
C THR A 484 -15.56 -24.47 -17.78
N ASP A 485 -15.15 -25.06 -18.91
CA ASP A 485 -15.52 -24.61 -20.25
C ASP A 485 -15.36 -23.08 -20.43
N GLY A 486 -14.17 -22.57 -20.09
CA GLY A 486 -13.84 -21.14 -20.20
C GLY A 486 -14.40 -20.23 -19.12
N ARG A 487 -15.31 -20.72 -18.26
CA ARG A 487 -15.90 -19.93 -17.17
C ARG A 487 -15.13 -20.07 -15.86
N LEU A 488 -14.76 -18.96 -15.23
CA LEU A 488 -14.18 -18.94 -13.88
C LEU A 488 -15.28 -19.03 -12.82
N SER A 489 -15.13 -19.95 -11.87
CA SER A 489 -16.04 -20.08 -10.72
C SER A 489 -15.29 -20.33 -9.41
N SER A 490 -15.95 -19.97 -8.31
CA SER A 490 -15.44 -20.14 -6.94
C SER A 490 -14.09 -19.47 -6.64
N PHE A 491 -13.70 -18.50 -7.46
CA PHE A 491 -12.51 -17.67 -7.23
C PHE A 491 -12.69 -16.85 -5.95
N GLY A 492 -11.70 -16.87 -5.06
CA GLY A 492 -11.78 -16.25 -3.73
C GLY A 492 -12.66 -16.98 -2.72
N THR A 493 -13.27 -18.13 -3.07
CA THR A 493 -14.16 -18.88 -2.16
C THR A 493 -13.84 -20.36 -2.04
N ALA A 494 -13.16 -20.95 -3.02
CA ALA A 494 -12.65 -22.31 -2.93
C ALA A 494 -11.30 -22.45 -3.65
N GLY A 495 -10.48 -23.40 -3.19
CA GLY A 495 -9.26 -23.82 -3.88
C GLY A 495 -9.48 -25.10 -4.68
N PHE A 496 -9.01 -25.14 -5.93
CA PHE A 496 -8.95 -26.34 -6.75
C PHE A 496 -7.55 -26.53 -7.29
N TYR A 497 -6.86 -27.55 -6.78
CA TYR A 497 -5.46 -27.77 -7.07
C TYR A 497 -5.20 -29.20 -7.54
N TRP A 498 -4.60 -29.38 -8.72
CA TRP A 498 -4.43 -30.70 -9.30
C TRP A 498 -3.52 -31.61 -8.47
N LEU A 499 -3.86 -32.90 -8.41
CA LEU A 499 -2.96 -33.94 -7.92
C LEU A 499 -2.34 -34.69 -9.09
N SER A 500 -1.24 -35.39 -8.82
CA SER A 500 -0.55 -36.25 -9.79
C SER A 500 -1.25 -37.60 -9.99
N THR A 501 -2.46 -37.77 -9.44
CA THR A 501 -3.21 -39.03 -9.44
C THR A 501 -4.49 -38.90 -10.27
N ALA A 502 -4.60 -39.71 -11.33
CA ALA A 502 -5.81 -39.85 -12.13
C ALA A 502 -6.94 -40.60 -11.40
N ASP A 503 -8.18 -40.49 -11.89
CA ASP A 503 -9.23 -41.45 -11.53
C ASP A 503 -8.98 -42.76 -12.29
N ARG A 504 -9.01 -43.89 -11.56
CA ARG A 504 -8.74 -45.23 -12.09
C ARG A 504 -9.90 -45.80 -12.92
N TYR A 505 -11.13 -45.39 -12.67
CA TYR A 505 -12.33 -45.99 -13.27
C TYR A 505 -13.03 -45.06 -14.25
N ILE A 506 -12.92 -43.76 -14.06
CA ILE A 506 -13.58 -42.76 -14.89
C ILE A 506 -12.52 -41.99 -15.68
N ARG A 507 -12.34 -42.37 -16.95
CA ARG A 507 -11.32 -41.81 -17.86
C ARG A 507 -11.32 -40.29 -17.94
N SER A 508 -12.47 -39.65 -17.80
CA SER A 508 -12.62 -38.19 -17.85
C SER A 508 -12.27 -37.47 -16.54
N ARG A 509 -11.86 -38.19 -15.48
CA ARG A 509 -11.63 -37.60 -14.15
C ARG A 509 -10.19 -37.75 -13.65
N ALA A 510 -9.82 -36.85 -12.76
CA ALA A 510 -8.60 -36.90 -11.97
C ALA A 510 -8.85 -36.30 -10.58
N HIS A 511 -7.93 -36.56 -9.65
CA HIS A 511 -8.05 -36.05 -8.30
C HIS A 511 -7.49 -34.63 -8.17
N ASN A 512 -8.12 -33.84 -7.32
CA ASN A 512 -7.64 -32.50 -6.94
C ASN A 512 -7.81 -32.30 -5.44
N LEU A 513 -6.95 -31.50 -4.83
CA LEU A 513 -7.25 -30.87 -3.54
C LEU A 513 -8.40 -29.88 -3.77
N TYR A 514 -9.44 -30.03 -2.97
CA TYR A 514 -10.57 -29.10 -2.90
C TYR A 514 -10.69 -28.58 -1.47
N PHE A 515 -10.76 -27.27 -1.31
CA PHE A 515 -11.02 -26.67 -0.01
C PHE A 515 -11.91 -25.44 -0.10
N THR A 516 -12.62 -25.18 0.97
CA THR A 516 -13.48 -24.02 1.26
C THR A 516 -13.33 -23.66 2.73
N SER A 517 -14.03 -22.66 3.22
CA SER A 517 -13.99 -22.30 4.65
C SER A 517 -14.50 -23.40 5.59
N ASP A 518 -15.29 -24.35 5.08
CA ASP A 518 -15.93 -25.42 5.86
C ASP A 518 -15.27 -26.80 5.69
N LYS A 519 -14.41 -27.01 4.68
CA LYS A 519 -13.78 -28.31 4.44
C LYS A 519 -12.50 -28.25 3.63
N ALA A 520 -11.69 -29.30 3.76
CA ALA A 520 -10.52 -29.57 2.93
C ALA A 520 -10.47 -31.07 2.65
N ILE A 521 -10.54 -31.46 1.38
CA ILE A 521 -10.67 -32.86 0.96
C ILE A 521 -9.88 -33.15 -0.31
N VAL A 522 -9.63 -34.43 -0.54
CA VAL A 522 -9.34 -34.92 -1.89
C VAL A 522 -10.66 -35.11 -2.62
N SER A 523 -10.83 -34.46 -3.76
CA SER A 523 -11.98 -34.66 -4.63
C SER A 523 -11.70 -35.75 -5.67
N ASN A 524 -12.73 -36.53 -6.03
CA ASN A 524 -12.69 -37.58 -7.06
C ASN A 524 -13.72 -37.36 -8.18
N ILE A 525 -14.29 -36.16 -8.30
CA ILE A 525 -15.35 -35.85 -9.28
C ILE A 525 -14.90 -34.91 -10.40
N ARG A 526 -13.65 -34.41 -10.35
CA ARG A 526 -13.21 -33.33 -11.22
C ARG A 526 -12.87 -33.83 -12.62
N ASN A 527 -13.49 -33.18 -13.62
CA ASN A 527 -13.22 -33.46 -15.02
C ASN A 527 -11.81 -32.99 -15.40
N ARG A 528 -11.05 -33.82 -16.12
CA ARG A 528 -9.70 -33.48 -16.61
C ARG A 528 -9.67 -32.25 -17.51
N LYS A 529 -10.79 -31.89 -18.13
CA LYS A 529 -10.96 -30.66 -18.92
C LYS A 529 -11.07 -29.38 -18.07
N SER A 530 -11.26 -29.48 -16.75
CA SER A 530 -11.28 -28.29 -15.91
C SER A 530 -9.89 -27.64 -15.84
N GLY A 531 -9.83 -26.31 -15.79
CA GLY A 531 -8.61 -25.59 -15.46
C GLY A 531 -8.48 -25.45 -13.95
N CYS A 532 -7.75 -26.36 -13.31
CA CYS A 532 -7.37 -26.24 -11.88
C CYS A 532 -5.94 -25.72 -11.77
N TYR A 533 -5.62 -25.12 -10.63
CA TYR A 533 -4.32 -24.50 -10.38
C TYR A 533 -3.26 -25.58 -10.03
N LEU A 534 -1.99 -25.35 -10.38
CA LEU A 534 -0.89 -26.23 -10.01
C LEU A 534 -0.26 -25.81 -8.68
N TRP A 535 0.26 -26.79 -7.95
CA TRP A 535 0.93 -26.61 -6.67
C TRP A 535 2.01 -27.68 -6.50
N LYS A 536 2.87 -27.52 -5.51
CA LYS A 536 3.96 -28.44 -5.21
C LYS A 536 3.89 -28.89 -3.77
N VAL A 537 4.55 -30.00 -3.48
CA VAL A 537 4.78 -30.44 -2.11
C VAL A 537 5.67 -29.42 -1.40
N GLU A 538 5.19 -28.96 -0.25
CA GLU A 538 5.89 -28.08 0.71
C GLU A 538 6.07 -28.79 2.06
#